data_AF-A0A843AS27-F1
#
_entry.id   AF-A0A843AS27-F1
#
_cell.length_a   1.000
_cell.length_b   1.000
_cell.length_c   1.000
_cell.angle_alpha   90.00
_cell.angle_beta   90.00
_cell.angle_gamma   90.00
#
_symmetry.space_group_name_H-M   'P 1'
#
loop_
_entity.id
_entity.type
_entity.pdbx_description
1 polymer ?
#
loop_
_entity_poly.entity_id
_entity_poly.type
_entity_poly.pdbx_seq_one_letter_code
_entity_poly.pdbx_strand_id
1 'polypeptide(L)'
;MDREDRSAVLYAAAFGPAIGLKVTISYLRMKRAARKAEKGFHRQLVQAGLPREDARLLAEEYGAAISLRELVGGLGATAQMRR
;
A
#
# COMPACT_ATOMS: atom_id res chain seq x y z
N MET A 1 9.88 36.88 5.31
CA MET A 1 10.09 35.42 5.23
C MET A 1 11.07 35.08 6.33
N ASP A 2 10.59 34.39 7.36
CA ASP A 2 11.29 34.26 8.63
C ASP A 2 12.45 33.26 8.53
N ARG A 3 13.41 33.31 9.47
CA ARG A 3 14.52 32.33 9.51
C ARG A 3 14.00 30.90 9.63
N GLU A 4 12.89 30.71 10.33
CA GLU A 4 12.18 29.44 10.46
C GLU A 4 11.67 28.92 9.11
N ASP A 5 10.99 29.76 8.32
CA ASP A 5 10.48 29.38 6.99
C ASP A 5 11.60 28.89 6.07
N ARG A 6 12.75 29.57 6.11
CA ARG A 6 13.92 29.22 5.31
C ARG A 6 14.51 27.87 5.71
N SER A 7 14.57 27.60 7.01
CA SER A 7 15.06 26.33 7.55
C SER A 7 14.11 25.16 7.23
N ALA A 8 12.80 25.40 7.28
CA ALA A 8 11.78 24.42 6.93
C ALA A 8 11.82 24.06 5.44
N VAL A 9 11.99 25.05 4.56
CA VAL A 9 12.13 24.82 3.10
C VAL A 9 13.41 24.04 2.78
N LEU A 10 14.54 24.38 3.42
CA LEU A 10 15.80 23.66 3.24
C LEU A 10 15.71 22.21 3.74
N TYR A 11 15.05 21.99 4.87
CA TYR A 11 14.80 20.65 5.40
C TYR A 11 13.88 19.85 4.45
N ALA A 12 12.80 20.46 3.96
CA ALA A 12 11.90 19.84 3.00
C ALA A 12 12.60 19.51 1.67
N ALA A 13 13.48 20.39 1.19
CA ALA A 13 14.27 20.15 -0.02
C ALA A 13 15.31 19.03 0.18
N ALA A 14 15.93 18.95 1.36
CA ALA A 14 16.92 17.92 1.67
C ALA A 14 16.28 16.52 1.89
N PHE A 15 15.16 16.45 2.61
CA PHE A 15 14.53 15.17 2.99
C PHE A 15 13.35 14.75 2.11
N GLY A 16 12.74 15.69 1.39
CA GLY A 16 11.59 15.46 0.50
C GLY A 16 11.81 14.33 -0.51
N PRO A 17 12.95 14.29 -1.23
CA PRO A 17 13.22 13.20 -2.18
C PRO A 17 13.25 11.81 -1.53
N ALA A 18 13.88 11.70 -0.35
CA ALA A 18 13.96 10.44 0.39
C ALA A 18 12.59 9.98 0.89
N ILE A 19 11.75 10.90 1.36
CA ILE A 19 10.37 10.62 1.76
C ILE A 19 9.56 10.15 0.56
N GLY A 20 9.65 10.86 -0.58
CA GLY A 20 8.97 10.48 -1.82
C GLY A 20 9.31 9.06 -2.24
N LEU A 21 10.60 8.72 -2.27
CA LEU A 21 11.05 7.37 -2.61
C LEU A 21 10.50 6.30 -1.66
N LYS A 22 10.50 6.56 -0.34
CA LYS A 22 9.93 5.62 0.66
C LYS A 22 8.43 5.40 0.43
N VAL A 23 7.67 6.45 0.12
CA VAL A 23 6.24 6.34 -0.18
C VAL A 23 6.02 5.51 -1.44
N THR A 24 6.78 5.77 -2.51
CA THR A 24 6.70 5.00 -3.76
C THR A 24 7.02 3.53 -3.54
N ILE A 25 8.10 3.21 -2.82
CA ILE A 25 8.47 1.82 -2.52
C ILE A 25 7.37 1.13 -1.70
N SER A 26 6.81 1.81 -0.70
CA SER A 26 5.75 1.26 0.14
C SER A 26 4.48 0.98 -0.68
N TYR A 27 4.09 1.90 -1.55
CA TYR A 27 2.98 1.71 -2.48
C TYR A 27 3.21 0.51 -3.41
N LEU A 28 4.41 0.36 -3.97
CA LEU A 28 4.73 -0.77 -4.86
C LEU A 28 4.71 -2.11 -4.11
N ARG A 29 5.18 -2.14 -2.85
CA ARG A 29 5.11 -3.34 -2.01
C ARG A 29 3.66 -3.73 -1.73
N MET A 30 2.83 -2.78 -1.33
CA MET A 30 1.39 -2.98 -1.12
C MET A 30 0.72 -3.53 -2.39
N LYS A 31 0.98 -2.90 -3.55
CA LYS A 31 0.43 -3.32 -4.84
C LYS A 31 0.84 -4.75 -5.20
N ARG A 32 2.10 -5.13 -4.93
CA ARG A 32 2.60 -6.49 -5.16
C ARG A 32 1.93 -7.50 -4.22
N ALA A 33 1.75 -7.16 -2.95
CA ALA A 33 1.10 -8.03 -1.97
C ALA A 33 -0.37 -8.29 -2.33
N ALA A 34 -1.13 -7.23 -2.64
CA ALA A 34 -2.53 -7.32 -3.06
C ALA A 34 -2.70 -8.22 -4.29
N ARG A 35 -1.90 -8.01 -5.35
CA ARG A 35 -1.94 -8.85 -6.56
C ARG A 35 -1.58 -10.32 -6.30
N LYS A 36 -0.66 -10.58 -5.37
CA LYS A 36 -0.29 -11.95 -5.00
C LYS A 36 -1.46 -12.63 -4.28
N ALA A 37 -2.13 -11.92 -3.37
CA ALA A 37 -3.29 -12.39 -2.63
C ALA A 37 -4.48 -12.67 -3.55
N GLU A 38 -4.81 -11.72 -4.43
CA GLU A 38 -5.83 -11.84 -5.49
C GLU A 38 -5.63 -13.11 -6.34
N LYS A 39 -4.43 -13.30 -6.92
CA LYS A 39 -4.13 -14.49 -7.74
C LYS A 39 -4.25 -15.80 -6.95
N GLY A 40 -3.79 -15.81 -5.71
CA GLY A 40 -3.89 -16.97 -4.83
C GLY A 40 -5.33 -17.34 -4.53
N PHE A 41 -6.14 -16.34 -4.18
CA PHE A 41 -7.56 -16.51 -3.88
C PHE A 41 -8.37 -16.94 -5.11
N HIS A 42 -8.16 -16.31 -6.27
CA HIS A 42 -8.75 -16.73 -7.53
C HIS A 42 -8.47 -18.22 -7.83
N ARG A 43 -7.21 -18.64 -7.67
CA ARG A 43 -6.82 -20.05 -7.89
C ARG A 43 -7.57 -20.99 -6.96
N GLN A 44 -7.71 -20.62 -5.68
CA GLN A 44 -8.44 -21.42 -4.70
C GLN A 44 -9.94 -21.52 -5.02
N LEU A 45 -10.56 -20.41 -5.44
CA LEU A 45 -11.98 -20.40 -5.84
C LEU A 45 -12.24 -21.28 -7.07
N VAL A 46 -11.38 -21.19 -8.09
CA VAL A 46 -11.49 -22.06 -9.27
C VAL A 46 -11.29 -23.53 -8.89
N GLN A 47 -10.35 -23.83 -7.99
CA GLN A 47 -10.15 -25.20 -7.48
C GLN A 47 -11.33 -25.71 -6.65
N ALA A 48 -12.06 -24.81 -5.98
CA ALA A 48 -13.28 -25.13 -5.25
C ALA A 48 -14.50 -25.31 -6.18
N GLY A 49 -14.32 -25.16 -7.50
CA GLY A 49 -15.38 -25.38 -8.50
C GLY A 49 -16.15 -24.12 -8.88
N LEU A 50 -15.72 -22.94 -8.43
CA LEU A 50 -16.38 -21.69 -8.81
C LEU A 50 -16.11 -21.35 -10.29
N PRO A 51 -17.10 -20.89 -11.06
CA PRO A 51 -16.89 -20.38 -12.41
C PRO A 51 -15.81 -19.29 -12.43
N ARG A 52 -14.99 -19.29 -13.49
CA ARG A 52 -13.82 -18.41 -13.60
C ARG A 52 -14.17 -16.92 -13.52
N GLU A 53 -15.29 -16.51 -14.11
CA GLU A 53 -15.74 -15.12 -14.10
C GLU A 53 -16.13 -14.66 -12.69
N ASP A 54 -16.91 -15.48 -11.97
CA ASP A 54 -17.31 -15.20 -10.58
C ASP A 54 -16.10 -15.21 -9.64
N ALA A 55 -15.19 -16.18 -9.82
CA ALA A 55 -13.95 -16.27 -9.07
C ALA A 55 -13.05 -15.05 -9.28
N ARG A 56 -13.06 -14.48 -10.49
CA ARG A 56 -12.30 -13.28 -10.82
C ARG A 56 -12.85 -12.06 -10.10
N LEU A 57 -14.16 -11.84 -10.16
CA LEU A 57 -14.81 -10.70 -9.48
C LEU A 57 -14.52 -10.73 -7.97
N LEU A 58 -14.71 -11.87 -7.34
CA LEU A 58 -14.44 -12.03 -5.91
C LEU A 58 -12.96 -11.84 -5.56
N ALA A 59 -12.05 -12.28 -6.43
CA ALA A 59 -10.63 -12.09 -6.24
C ALA A 59 -10.19 -10.64 -6.38
N GLU A 60 -10.74 -9.91 -7.34
CA GLU A 60 -10.47 -8.48 -7.52
C GLU A 60 -10.93 -7.70 -6.27
N GLU A 61 -12.11 -8.00 -5.73
CA GLU A 61 -12.62 -7.38 -4.50
C GLU A 61 -11.78 -7.76 -3.27
N TYR A 62 -11.38 -9.02 -3.14
CA TYR A 62 -10.47 -9.46 -2.08
C TYR A 62 -9.10 -8.75 -2.17
N GLY A 63 -8.55 -8.61 -3.37
CA GLY A 63 -7.30 -7.88 -3.62
C GLY A 63 -7.41 -6.41 -3.20
N ALA A 64 -8.53 -5.75 -3.51
CA ALA A 64 -8.81 -4.39 -3.08
C ALA A 64 -8.88 -4.28 -1.54
N ALA A 65 -9.57 -5.19 -0.86
CA ALA A 65 -9.64 -5.22 0.60
C ALA A 65 -8.25 -5.40 1.25
N ILE A 66 -7.39 -6.26 0.70
CA ILE A 66 -6.02 -6.44 1.17
C ILE A 66 -5.20 -5.17 0.97
N SER A 67 -5.33 -4.50 -0.18
CA SER A 67 -4.64 -3.23 -0.41
C SER A 67 -4.99 -2.15 0.62
N LEU A 68 -6.29 -2.03 0.97
CA LEU A 68 -6.76 -1.10 1.98
C LEU A 68 -6.23 -1.46 3.38
N ARG A 69 -6.23 -2.75 3.72
CA ARG A 69 -5.68 -3.24 4.99
C ARG A 69 -4.19 -2.95 5.13
N GLU A 70 -3.40 -3.22 4.10
CA GLU A 70 -1.96 -2.93 4.07
C GLU A 70 -1.69 -1.42 4.15
N LEU A 71 -2.50 -0.60 3.48
CA LEU A 71 -2.39 0.86 3.55
C LEU A 71 -2.68 1.37 4.97
N VAL A 72 -3.80 0.96 5.57
CA VAL A 72 -4.17 1.36 6.94
C VAL A 72 -3.18 0.80 7.97
N GLY A 73 -2.74 -0.44 7.81
CA GLY A 73 -1.72 -1.04 8.68
C GLY A 73 -0.37 -0.32 8.60
N GLY A 74 0.04 0.07 7.39
CA GLY A 74 1.24 0.89 7.18
C GLY A 74 1.15 2.27 7.82
N LEU A 75 -0.03 2.89 7.79
CA LEU A 75 -0.29 4.18 8.46
C LEU A 75 -0.39 4.04 10.00
N GLY A 76 -0.91 2.93 10.50
CA GLY A 76 -0.96 2.65 11.95
C GLY A 76 0.43 2.36 12.55
N ALA A 77 1.29 1.66 11.80
CA ALA A 77 2.65 1.36 12.23
C ALA A 77 3.53 2.63 12.37
N THR A 78 3.32 3.63 11.50
CA THR A 78 4.03 4.92 11.62
C THR A 78 3.56 5.75 12.82
N ALA A 79 2.31 5.59 13.26
CA ALA A 79 1.78 6.24 14.46
C ALA A 79 2.33 5.62 15.76
N GLN A 80 2.60 4.31 15.78
CA GLN A 80 3.18 3.62 16.95
C GLN A 80 4.67 3.90 17.15
N MET A 81 5.43 4.18 16.08
CA MET A 81 6.87 4.45 16.14
C MET A 81 7.23 5.84 16.74
N ARG A 82 6.21 6.65 17.09
CA ARG A 82 6.34 7.98 17.70
C ARG A 82 5.97 8.02 19.20
N ARG A 83 5.77 6.87 19.85
CA ARG A 83 5.58 6.76 21.30
C ARG A 83 6.83 6.26 22.00
#